data_AF-A0A3B0WA07-F1
#
_entry.id   AF-A0A3B0WA07-F1
#
_cell.length_a   1.000
_cell.length_b   1.000
_cell.length_c   1.000
_cell.angle_alpha   90.00
_cell.angle_beta   90.00
_cell.angle_gamma   90.00
#
_symmetry.space_group_name_H-M   'P 1'
#
loop_
_entity.id
_entity.type
_entity.pdbx_description
1 polymer ?
#
loop_
_entity_poly.entity_id
_entity_poly.type
_entity_poly.pdbx_seq_one_letter_code
_entity_poly.pdbx_strand_id
1 'polypeptide(L)' 'DRLLIETDSPYLIPRNLKPKPKTRRNEPKYLPHIAAYIAQQINLSTEELVALTTENSKTFFNI' A
#
# COMPACT_ATOMS: atom_id res chain seq x y z
N ASP A 1 -9.23 4.35 -11.79
CA ASP A 1 -10.11 3.17 -11.57
C ASP A 1 -9.46 1.82 -11.90
N ARG A 2 -8.12 1.68 -11.85
CA ARG A 2 -7.44 0.39 -12.09
C ARG A 2 -6.28 0.12 -11.13
N LEU A 3 -6.09 0.98 -10.13
CA LEU A 3 -4.99 0.85 -9.19
C LEU A 3 -5.38 -0.09 -8.06
N LEU A 4 -4.55 -1.11 -7.86
CA LEU A 4 -4.52 -1.97 -6.67
C LEU A 4 -3.17 -1.76 -5.99
N ILE A 5 -3.12 -1.91 -4.66
CA ILE A 5 -1.88 -1.78 -3.90
C ILE A 5 -1.64 -3.04 -3.07
N GLU A 6 -0.39 -3.47 -2.98
CA GLU A 6 0.00 -4.67 -2.25
C GLU A 6 1.39 -4.51 -1.62
N THR A 7 1.75 -5.47 -0.75
CA THR A 7 3.08 -5.49 -0.13
C THR A 7 4.05 -6.48 -0.78
N ASP A 8 3.55 -7.49 -1.50
CA ASP A 8 4.35 -8.66 -1.93
C ASP A 8 5.15 -9.31 -0.78
N SER A 9 4.59 -9.29 0.44
CA SER A 9 5.25 -9.89 1.61
C SER A 9 5.47 -11.39 1.41
N PRO A 10 6.64 -11.95 1.77
CA PRO A 10 7.70 -11.37 2.62
C PRO A 10 8.76 -10.52 1.91
N TYR A 11 8.59 -10.24 0.61
CA TYR A 11 9.55 -9.56 -0.25
C TYR A 11 9.30 -8.04 -0.34
N LEU A 12 10.19 -7.32 -1.02
CA LEU A 12 10.01 -5.89 -1.37
C LEU A 12 9.76 -4.93 -0.19
N ILE A 13 10.53 -5.08 0.89
CA ILE A 13 10.45 -4.15 2.03
C ILE A 13 10.64 -2.68 1.58
N PRO A 14 9.74 -1.74 1.95
CA PRO A 14 9.85 -0.34 1.55
C PRO A 14 11.15 0.28 2.06
N ARG A 15 11.98 0.79 1.14
CA ARG A 15 13.31 1.33 1.47
C ARG A 15 13.26 2.61 2.32
N ASN A 16 12.17 3.35 2.22
CA ASN A 16 11.89 4.59 2.94
C ASN A 16 11.17 4.37 4.29
N LEU A 17 10.93 3.13 4.71
CA LEU A 17 10.34 2.81 6.02
C LEU A 17 11.29 3.18 7.16
N LYS A 18 10.79 3.90 8.17
CA LYS A 18 11.54 4.33 9.36
C LYS A 18 10.69 4.15 10.63
N PRO A 19 11.22 3.50 11.69
CA PRO A 19 12.49 2.76 11.73
C PRO A 19 12.45 1.53 10.82
N LYS A 20 13.61 1.08 10.36
CA LYS A 20 13.69 -0.19 9.62
C LYS A 20 13.39 -1.36 10.57
N PRO A 21 12.60 -2.36 10.16
CA PRO A 21 12.36 -3.55 10.95
C PRO A 21 13.68 -4.30 11.20
N LYS A 22 13.76 -5.02 12.33
CA LYS A 22 14.96 -5.78 12.71
C LYS A 22 15.32 -6.85 11.68
N THR A 23 14.30 -7.44 11.06
CA THR A 23 14.46 -8.37 9.94
C THR A 23 14.23 -7.61 8.62
N ARG A 24 14.91 -8.01 7.54
CA ARG A 24 14.65 -7.44 6.20
C ARG A 24 13.36 -7.98 5.56
N ARG A 25 12.43 -8.47 6.38
CA ARG A 25 11.19 -9.12 5.96
C ARG A 25 10.09 -8.06 5.83
N ASN A 26 9.42 -8.04 4.69
CA ASN A 26 8.22 -7.24 4.52
C ASN A 26 7.01 -7.95 5.13
N GLU A 27 6.02 -7.18 5.57
CA GLU A 27 4.79 -7.69 6.18
C GLU A 27 3.58 -6.86 5.74
N PRO A 28 2.37 -7.46 5.66
CA PRO A 28 1.16 -6.74 5.24
C PRO A 28 0.87 -5.46 6.05
N LYS A 29 1.31 -5.41 7.31
CA LYS A 29 1.17 -4.23 8.17
C LYS A 29 1.87 -2.97 7.65
N TYR A 30 2.77 -3.09 6.66
CA TYR A 30 3.43 -1.96 6.01
C TYR A 30 2.64 -1.40 4.81
N LEU A 31 1.48 -1.99 4.46
CA LEU A 31 0.62 -1.48 3.39
C LEU A 31 0.17 -0.02 3.61
N PRO A 32 -0.16 0.46 4.83
CA PRO A 32 -0.49 1.87 5.04
C PRO A 32 0.66 2.83 4.71
N HIS A 33 1.91 2.42 4.96
CA HIS A 33 3.10 3.20 4.59
C HIS A 33 3.24 3.31 3.07
N ILE A 34 2.97 2.21 2.35
CA ILE A 34 2.96 2.18 0.88
C ILE A 34 1.84 3.08 0.34
N ALA A 35 0.63 2.98 0.89
CA ALA A 35 -0.50 3.81 0.51
C ALA A 35 -0.20 5.30 0.68
N ALA A 36 0.30 5.71 1.86
CA ALA A 36 0.65 7.10 2.13
C ALA A 36 1.71 7.64 1.16
N TYR A 37 2.71 6.81 0.82
CA TYR A 37 3.74 7.21 -0.16
C TYR A 37 3.16 7.38 -1.56
N ILE A 38 2.33 6.44 -2.03
CA ILE A 38 1.68 6.52 -3.35
C ILE A 38 0.77 7.75 -3.43
N ALA A 39 -0.05 7.99 -2.41
CA ALA A 39 -0.99 9.11 -2.35
C ALA A 39 -0.27 10.46 -2.58
N GLN A 40 0.89 10.64 -1.93
CA GLN A 40 1.75 11.81 -2.15
C GLN A 40 2.26 11.94 -3.58
N GLN A 41 2.57 10.84 -4.28
CA GLN A 41 3.10 10.91 -5.65
C GLN A 41 2.04 11.28 -6.69
N ILE A 42 0.77 11.03 -6.39
CA ILE A 42 -0.35 11.26 -7.32
C ILE A 42 -1.29 12.38 -6.86
N ASN A 43 -0.86 13.18 -5.86
CA ASN A 43 -1.60 14.32 -5.30
C ASN A 43 -3.02 13.96 -4.81
N LEU A 44 -3.15 12.82 -4.13
CA LEU A 44 -4.36 12.44 -3.40
C LEU A 44 -4.09 12.45 -1.89
N SER A 45 -5.15 12.61 -1.10
CA SER A 45 -5.10 12.22 0.32
C SER A 45 -4.93 10.71 0.44
N THR A 46 -4.42 10.25 1.59
CA THR A 46 -4.28 8.82 1.84
C THR A 46 -5.65 8.15 1.91
N GLU A 47 -6.63 8.85 2.47
CA GLU A 47 -8.01 8.41 2.63
C GLU A 47 -8.69 8.22 1.27
N GLU A 48 -8.54 9.16 0.34
CA GLU A 48 -9.04 9.03 -1.03
C GLU A 48 -8.41 7.84 -1.76
N LEU A 49 -7.08 7.69 -1.67
CA LEU A 49 -6.40 6.56 -2.29
C LEU A 49 -6.89 5.22 -1.71
N VAL A 50 -7.05 5.13 -0.39
CA VAL A 50 -7.53 3.92 0.28
C VAL A 50 -8.96 3.60 -0.16
N ALA A 51 -9.86 4.59 -0.21
CA ALA A 51 -11.22 4.39 -0.70
C ALA A 51 -11.24 3.87 -2.14
N LEU A 52 -10.51 4.53 -3.05
CA LEU A 52 -10.43 4.15 -4.46
C LEU A 52 -9.85 2.74 -4.65
N THR A 53 -8.73 2.43 -3.98
CA THR A 53 -8.07 1.12 -4.13
C THR A 53 -8.85 -0.01 -3.45
N THR A 54 -9.59 0.29 -2.38
CA THR A 54 -10.50 -0.67 -1.73
C THR A 54 -11.67 -1.01 -2.65
N GLU A 55 -12.34 -0.02 -3.23
CA GLU A 55 -13.45 -0.26 -4.16
C GLU A 55 -12.99 -0.98 -5.43
N ASN A 56 -11.81 -0.63 -5.96
CA ASN A 56 -11.21 -1.37 -7.08
C ASN A 56 -10.95 -2.84 -6.70
N SER A 57 -10.43 -3.11 -5.49
CA SER A 57 -10.15 -4.47 -5.02
C SER A 57 -11.43 -5.29 -4.88
N LYS A 58 -12.46 -4.73 -4.24
CA LYS A 58 -13.79 -5.36 -4.12
C LYS A 58 -14.37 -5.72 -5.48
N THR A 59 -14.34 -4.76 -6.41
CA THR A 59 -14.83 -4.97 -7.78
C THR A 59 -14.03 -6.05 -8.51
N PHE A 60 -12.70 -6.03 -8.41
CA PHE A 60 -11.83 -6.99 -9.09
C PHE A 60 -11.98 -8.42 -8.56
N PHE A 61 -12.05 -8.58 -7.24
CA PHE A 61 -12.18 -9.90 -6.60
C PHE A 61 -13.64 -10.35 -6.41
N ASN A 62 -14.62 -9.51 -6.74
CA ASN A 62 -16.04 -9.74 -6.54
C ASN A 62 -16.39 -10.09 -5.08
N ILE A 63 -15.98 -9.22 -4.16
CA ILE A 63 -16.21 -9.32 -2.69
C ILE A 63 -16.80 -8.04 -2.09
#